data_AF-A0A329RUT5-F1
#
_entry.id   AF-A0A329RUT5-F1
#
_cell.length_a   1.000
_cell.length_b   1.000
_cell.length_c   1.000
_cell.angle_alpha   90.00
_cell.angle_beta   90.00
_cell.angle_gamma   90.00
#
_symmetry.space_group_name_H-M   'P 1'
#
loop_
_entity.id
_entity.type
_entity.pdbx_description
1 polymer ?
#
loop_
_entity_poly.entity_id
_entity_poly.type
_entity_poly.pdbx_seq_one_letter_code
_entity_poly.pdbx_strand_id
1 'polypeptide(L)'
;MDAMNYRLHCNNSDIADRLQNVVSQAEMQQLREELEDVQQVRKHALELVRSYFFSRRVINMDNYYTSVQLLLDLELKGLYGRGTVRGRSKHYLKHTVLQKEESARGDYQESVAVDHNMLEASWCDGNIVTMVTNADPSTTTTVTRRIRASSRAFPAPTCILKYNQHMQGVDRLDQIRAKFSIADVHSYKRWHKKLALALVDIARANAFLTRRMVIDTSRDRDPHRTFVT
;
A
#
# COMPACT_ATOMS: atom_id res chain seq x y z
N MET A 1 42.20 -7.03 -9.60
CA MET A 1 41.31 -5.95 -9.14
C MET A 1 40.29 -6.58 -8.22
N ASP A 2 40.54 -6.43 -6.92
CA ASP A 2 39.84 -7.14 -5.85
C ASP A 2 38.38 -6.69 -5.74
N ALA A 3 37.46 -7.59 -6.06
CA ALA A 3 36.08 -7.45 -5.65
C ALA A 3 36.04 -7.71 -4.13
N MET A 4 35.91 -6.63 -3.35
CA MET A 4 35.61 -6.71 -1.92
C MET A 4 34.31 -7.52 -1.74
N ASN A 5 34.47 -8.80 -1.42
CA ASN A 5 33.40 -9.69 -0.98
C ASN A 5 32.89 -9.17 0.38
N TYR A 6 31.98 -8.19 0.35
CA TYR A 6 31.14 -7.89 1.51
C TYR A 6 30.16 -9.05 1.67
N ARG A 7 30.62 -10.15 2.27
CA ARG A 7 29.70 -11.12 2.89
C ARG A 7 28.93 -10.32 3.93
N LEU A 8 27.63 -10.14 3.70
CA LEU A 8 26.71 -9.61 4.69
C LEU A 8 26.80 -10.51 5.93
N HIS A 9 27.63 -10.14 6.90
CA HIS A 9 27.73 -10.80 8.22
C HIS A 9 26.45 -10.65 9.06
N CYS A 10 25.40 -10.09 8.48
CA CYS A 10 24.18 -9.65 9.14
C CYS A 10 23.12 -10.75 9.31
N ASN A 11 23.32 -11.96 8.76
CA ASN A 11 22.21 -12.89 8.59
C ASN A 11 21.86 -13.73 9.85
N ASN A 12 22.76 -13.80 10.85
CA ASN A 12 22.59 -14.70 12.01
C ASN A 12 22.86 -14.08 13.40
N SER A 13 23.09 -12.77 13.51
CA SER A 13 23.30 -12.12 14.82
C SER A 13 22.03 -11.44 15.33
N ASP A 14 21.66 -11.72 16.59
CA ASP A 14 20.56 -11.06 17.28
C ASP A 14 20.83 -9.53 17.28
N ILE A 15 19.78 -8.73 17.06
CA ILE A 15 19.86 -7.27 17.14
C ILE A 15 20.37 -6.80 18.50
N ALA A 16 20.13 -7.56 19.58
CA ALA A 16 20.78 -7.25 20.87
C ALA A 16 22.30 -7.34 20.79
N ASP A 17 22.83 -8.41 20.21
CA ASP A 17 24.29 -8.61 20.08
C ASP A 17 24.91 -7.51 19.20
N ARG A 18 24.19 -7.04 18.19
CA ARG A 18 24.65 -5.99 17.27
C ARG A 18 24.64 -4.59 17.88
N LEU A 19 23.75 -4.34 18.84
CA LEU A 19 23.56 -3.04 19.48
C LEU A 19 24.19 -2.95 20.87
N GLN A 20 24.74 -4.06 21.37
CA GLN A 20 25.41 -4.14 22.64
C GLN A 20 26.57 -3.12 22.70
N ASN A 21 26.53 -2.23 23.70
CA ASN A 21 27.48 -1.12 23.92
C ASN A 21 27.41 0.05 22.92
N VAL A 22 26.46 0.04 21.97
CA VAL A 22 26.27 1.14 20.99
C VAL A 22 25.11 2.05 21.39
N VAL A 23 24.12 1.50 22.09
CA VAL A 23 22.86 2.17 22.44
C VAL A 23 22.50 1.81 23.89
N SER A 24 21.79 2.66 24.62
CA SER A 24 21.39 2.34 26.00
C SER A 24 20.44 1.13 26.01
N GLN A 25 20.40 0.40 27.13
CA GLN A 25 19.50 -0.77 27.25
C GLN A 25 18.03 -0.41 27.05
N ALA A 26 17.62 0.80 27.47
CA ALA A 26 16.26 1.30 27.25
C ALA A 26 15.96 1.52 25.76
N GLU A 27 16.89 2.13 25.01
CA GLU A 27 16.76 2.32 23.57
C GLU A 27 16.79 0.99 22.81
N MET A 28 17.61 0.04 23.24
CA MET A 28 17.63 -1.32 22.67
C MET A 28 16.30 -2.04 22.84
N GLN A 29 15.68 -1.92 24.02
CA GLN A 29 14.38 -2.52 24.29
C GLN A 29 13.27 -1.88 23.45
N GLN A 30 13.26 -0.56 23.35
CA GLN A 30 12.30 0.16 22.49
C GLN A 30 12.45 -0.25 21.01
N LEU A 31 13.67 -0.35 20.50
CA LEU A 31 13.93 -0.80 19.13
C LEU A 31 13.47 -2.24 18.88
N ARG A 32 13.58 -3.12 19.88
CA ARG A 32 13.09 -4.50 19.79
C ARG A 32 11.57 -4.56 19.68
N GLU A 33 10.87 -3.80 20.52
CA GLU A 33 9.40 -3.71 20.49
C GLU A 33 8.90 -3.13 19.16
N GLU A 34 9.53 -2.06 18.66
CA GLU A 34 9.23 -1.48 17.35
C GLU A 34 9.44 -2.48 16.21
N LEU A 35 10.52 -3.28 16.27
CA LEU A 35 10.81 -4.29 15.26
C LEU A 35 9.79 -5.43 15.27
N GLU A 36 9.37 -5.88 16.46
CA GLU A 36 8.39 -6.95 16.61
C GLU A 36 7.03 -6.53 16.02
N ASP A 37 6.59 -5.30 16.27
CA ASP A 37 5.36 -4.76 15.68
C ASP A 37 5.44 -4.69 14.15
N VAL A 38 6.55 -4.19 13.59
CA VAL A 38 6.79 -4.15 12.14
C VAL A 38 6.78 -5.55 11.53
N GLN A 39 7.38 -6.53 12.21
CA GLN A 39 7.35 -7.93 11.79
C GLN A 39 5.93 -8.49 11.80
N GLN A 40 5.12 -8.15 12.80
CA GLN A 40 3.75 -8.61 12.91
C GLN A 40 2.87 -8.00 11.81
N VAL A 41 3.00 -6.70 11.49
CA VAL A 41 2.28 -6.07 10.37
C VAL A 41 2.65 -6.74 9.04
N ARG A 42 3.95 -6.98 8.81
CA ARG A 42 4.43 -7.68 7.60
C ARG A 42 3.86 -9.10 7.50
N LYS A 43 3.84 -9.83 8.62
CA LYS A 43 3.28 -11.19 8.69
C LYS A 43 1.80 -11.22 8.32
N HIS A 44 0.99 -10.29 8.87
CA HIS A 44 -0.43 -10.19 8.52
C HIS A 44 -0.62 -9.87 7.03
N ALA A 45 0.15 -8.93 6.48
CA ALA A 45 0.07 -8.61 5.05
C ALA A 45 0.34 -9.83 4.17
N LEU A 46 1.38 -10.61 4.50
CA LEU A 46 1.71 -11.85 3.79
C LEU A 46 0.66 -12.95 3.96
N GLU A 47 0.02 -13.03 5.12
CA GLU A 47 -1.08 -13.96 5.37
C GLU A 47 -2.30 -13.63 4.51
N LEU A 48 -2.66 -12.35 4.40
CA LEU A 48 -3.79 -11.88 3.58
C LEU A 48 -3.62 -12.22 2.10
N VAL A 49 -2.39 -12.20 1.59
CA VAL A 49 -2.09 -12.48 0.18
C VAL A 49 -1.70 -13.94 -0.09
N ARG A 50 -1.73 -14.81 0.93
CA ARG A 50 -1.25 -16.19 0.84
C ARG A 50 -1.91 -17.02 -0.26
N SER A 51 -3.21 -16.84 -0.48
CA SER A 51 -3.97 -17.52 -1.54
C SER A 51 -3.56 -17.09 -2.95
N TYR A 52 -2.79 -16.01 -3.08
CA TYR A 52 -2.33 -15.45 -4.35
C TYR A 52 -0.83 -15.68 -4.61
N PHE A 53 -0.12 -16.43 -3.76
CA PHE A 53 1.29 -16.71 -4.01
C PHE A 53 1.53 -17.32 -5.40
N PHE A 54 2.64 -16.93 -6.02
CA PHE A 54 3.06 -17.31 -7.38
C PHE A 54 2.14 -16.85 -8.52
N SER A 55 1.11 -16.04 -8.24
CA SER A 55 0.19 -15.54 -9.26
C SER A 55 0.74 -14.37 -10.08
N ARG A 56 1.92 -13.84 -9.73
CA ARG A 56 2.53 -12.65 -10.35
C ARG A 56 1.65 -11.39 -10.28
N ARG A 57 0.69 -11.36 -9.37
CA ARG A 57 -0.18 -10.20 -9.15
C ARG A 57 0.58 -9.08 -8.45
N VAL A 58 0.13 -7.86 -8.69
CA VAL A 58 0.63 -6.66 -8.03
C VAL A 58 -0.32 -6.25 -6.91
N ILE A 59 0.22 -6.14 -5.70
CA ILE A 59 -0.50 -5.70 -4.50
C ILE A 59 -0.31 -4.20 -4.33
N ASN A 60 -1.41 -3.44 -4.26
CA ASN A 60 -1.37 -2.01 -3.94
C ASN A 60 -1.62 -1.84 -2.45
N MET A 61 -0.75 -1.09 -1.77
CA MET A 61 -0.76 -0.95 -0.31
C MET A 61 -0.70 0.52 0.09
N ASP A 62 -1.33 0.84 1.23
CA ASP A 62 -1.17 2.14 1.85
C ASP A 62 0.20 2.28 2.53
N ASN A 63 0.45 3.45 3.13
CA ASN A 63 1.71 3.72 3.82
C ASN A 63 1.90 3.00 5.15
N TYR A 64 0.85 2.37 5.69
CA TYR A 64 0.92 1.64 6.95
C TYR A 64 1.52 0.25 6.73
N TYR A 65 1.16 -0.41 5.62
CA TYR A 65 1.70 -1.74 5.29
C TYR A 65 2.99 -1.69 4.46
N THR A 66 3.23 -0.61 3.70
CA THR A 66 4.32 -0.59 2.71
C THR A 66 5.70 -0.47 3.36
N SER A 67 6.59 -1.42 3.04
CA SER A 67 8.02 -1.38 3.37
C SER A 67 8.84 -2.09 2.31
N VAL A 68 10.14 -1.74 2.21
CA VAL A 68 11.08 -2.41 1.29
C VAL A 68 11.18 -3.91 1.62
N GLN A 69 11.22 -4.27 2.91
CA GLN A 69 11.27 -5.67 3.35
C GLN A 69 10.02 -6.44 2.91
N LEU A 70 8.82 -5.85 3.00
CA LEU A 70 7.60 -6.49 2.52
C LEU A 70 7.64 -6.70 1.00
N LEU A 71 8.16 -5.74 0.23
CA LEU A 71 8.28 -5.90 -1.22
C LEU A 71 9.24 -7.03 -1.62
N LEU A 72 10.38 -7.14 -0.93
CA LEU A 72 11.31 -8.27 -1.11
C LEU A 72 10.66 -9.61 -0.74
N ASP A 73 9.93 -9.66 0.38
CA ASP A 73 9.20 -10.87 0.79
C ASP A 73 8.12 -11.26 -0.23
N LEU A 74 7.37 -10.29 -0.78
CA LEU A 74 6.37 -10.54 -1.82
C LEU A 74 7.01 -11.11 -3.08
N GLU A 75 8.15 -10.59 -3.51
CA GLU A 75 8.89 -11.09 -4.67
C GLU A 75 9.32 -12.54 -4.50
N LEU A 76 9.83 -12.90 -3.32
CA LEU A 76 10.14 -14.30 -2.97
C LEU A 76 8.90 -15.21 -2.99
N LYS A 77 7.70 -14.66 -2.82
CA LYS A 77 6.42 -15.38 -2.93
C LYS A 77 5.78 -15.28 -4.32
N GLY A 78 6.52 -14.79 -5.32
CA GLY A 78 6.03 -14.65 -6.70
C GLY A 78 4.90 -13.64 -6.85
N LEU A 79 4.92 -12.60 -6.03
CA LEU A 79 4.04 -11.44 -6.05
C LEU A 79 4.89 -10.17 -6.22
N TYR A 80 4.25 -9.08 -6.61
CA TYR A 80 4.88 -7.76 -6.64
C TYR A 80 4.04 -6.79 -5.82
N GLY A 81 4.62 -5.66 -5.44
CA GLY A 81 3.91 -4.65 -4.68
C GLY A 81 4.26 -3.24 -5.10
N ARG A 82 3.31 -2.34 -4.85
CA ARG A 82 3.53 -0.90 -4.90
C ARG A 82 2.77 -0.24 -3.76
N GLY A 83 3.33 0.81 -3.20
CA GLY A 83 2.63 1.53 -2.15
C GLY A 83 3.25 2.86 -1.84
N THR A 84 2.44 3.69 -1.20
CA THR A 84 2.93 4.97 -0.69
C THR A 84 3.83 4.74 0.50
N VAL A 85 4.84 5.58 0.66
CA VAL A 85 5.73 5.59 1.83
C VAL A 85 5.66 6.96 2.46
N ARG A 86 5.86 7.06 3.77
CA ARG A 86 6.02 8.38 4.41
C ARG A 86 7.41 8.92 4.05
N GLY A 87 7.51 10.17 3.60
CA GLY A 87 8.80 10.76 3.20
C GLY A 87 9.88 10.83 4.28
N ARG A 88 9.52 10.62 5.56
CA ARG A 88 10.47 10.47 6.69
C ARG A 88 10.94 9.03 6.94
N SER A 89 10.50 8.07 6.13
CA SER A 89 10.88 6.66 6.28
C SER A 89 12.38 6.50 6.09
N LYS A 90 13.03 5.75 6.99
CA LYS A 90 14.45 5.40 6.89
C LYS A 90 14.76 4.52 5.68
N HIS A 91 13.74 3.89 5.10
CA HIS A 91 13.84 3.04 3.92
C HIS A 91 13.70 3.79 2.60
N TYR A 92 13.67 5.13 2.63
CA TYR A 92 13.49 5.96 1.45
C TYR A 92 14.70 6.89 1.31
N LEU A 93 15.29 6.93 0.12
CA LEU A 93 16.47 7.74 -0.13
C LEU A 93 16.12 9.23 -0.08
N LYS A 94 16.77 9.96 0.83
CA LYS A 94 16.49 11.40 1.04
C LYS A 94 16.63 12.22 -0.24
N HIS A 95 17.59 11.86 -1.10
CA HIS A 95 17.82 12.55 -2.36
C HIS A 95 16.73 12.27 -3.40
N THR A 96 15.88 11.27 -3.20
CA THR A 96 14.73 10.95 -4.06
C THR A 96 13.47 11.69 -3.61
N VAL A 97 13.49 12.35 -2.44
CA VAL A 97 12.37 13.15 -1.93
C VAL A 97 12.51 14.58 -2.44
N LEU A 98 11.55 15.02 -3.25
CA LEU A 98 11.41 16.41 -3.65
C LEU A 98 11.28 17.36 -2.43
N GLN A 99 11.70 18.61 -2.58
CA GLN A 99 11.45 19.68 -1.59
C GLN A 99 10.19 20.44 -1.95
N LYS A 100 9.27 20.62 -1.00
CA LYS A 100 7.92 21.12 -1.31
C LYS A 100 7.93 22.56 -1.79
N GLU A 101 8.83 23.35 -1.22
CA GLU A 101 9.01 24.78 -1.45
C GLU A 101 9.57 25.06 -2.85
N GLU A 102 10.30 24.09 -3.42
CA GLU A 102 10.98 24.20 -4.71
C GLU A 102 10.24 23.48 -5.84
N SER A 103 9.20 22.70 -5.52
CA SER A 103 8.52 21.82 -6.49
C SER A 103 7.18 22.37 -6.95
N ALA A 104 7.02 22.49 -8.26
CA ALA A 104 5.73 22.70 -8.91
C ALA A 104 4.95 21.38 -9.05
N ARG A 105 3.64 21.48 -9.25
CA ARG A 105 2.81 20.31 -9.51
C ARG A 105 3.23 19.65 -10.82
N GLY A 106 3.47 18.34 -10.78
CA GLY A 106 4.00 17.57 -11.90
C GLY A 106 5.47 17.24 -11.78
N ASP A 107 6.23 17.95 -10.94
CA ASP A 107 7.63 17.64 -10.71
C ASP A 107 7.76 16.25 -10.06
N TYR A 108 8.77 15.49 -10.48
CA TYR A 108 9.05 14.16 -9.94
C TYR A 108 10.54 13.89 -9.88
N GLN A 109 10.90 12.94 -9.03
CA GLN A 109 12.23 12.35 -8.97
C GLN A 109 12.11 10.85 -8.74
N GLU A 110 12.98 10.09 -9.40
CA GLU A 110 13.02 8.62 -9.31
C GLU A 110 14.43 8.16 -8.94
N SER A 111 14.52 7.08 -8.17
CA SER A 111 15.76 6.34 -7.95
C SER A 111 15.49 4.84 -8.07
N VAL A 112 16.46 4.13 -8.64
CA VAL A 112 16.33 2.70 -8.93
C VAL A 112 17.45 1.95 -8.24
N ALA A 113 17.10 0.99 -7.39
CA ALA A 113 18.03 0.02 -6.85
C ALA A 113 18.03 -1.21 -7.75
N VAL A 114 19.00 -1.27 -8.67
CA VAL A 114 19.11 -2.33 -9.69
C VAL A 114 19.26 -3.72 -9.04
N ASP A 115 20.07 -3.82 -7.97
CA ASP A 115 20.36 -5.09 -7.28
C ASP A 115 19.12 -5.72 -6.61
N HIS A 116 18.08 -4.91 -6.36
CA HIS A 116 16.86 -5.33 -5.67
C HIS A 116 15.60 -5.09 -6.49
N ASN A 117 15.73 -4.76 -7.78
CA ASN A 117 14.63 -4.46 -8.69
C ASN A 117 13.58 -3.51 -8.07
N MET A 118 14.06 -2.47 -7.38
CA MET A 118 13.23 -1.56 -6.61
C MET A 118 13.27 -0.17 -7.23
N LEU A 119 12.11 0.47 -7.34
CA LEU A 119 11.93 1.85 -7.77
C LEU A 119 11.35 2.66 -6.61
N GLU A 120 12.00 3.77 -6.29
CA GLU A 120 11.47 4.82 -5.44
C GLU A 120 11.14 6.04 -6.30
N ALA A 121 9.98 6.64 -6.05
CA ALA A 121 9.51 7.79 -6.81
C ALA A 121 8.81 8.80 -5.90
N SER A 122 9.22 10.07 -6.01
CA SER A 122 8.48 11.18 -5.42
C SER A 122 7.84 12.02 -6.51
N TRP A 123 6.62 12.50 -6.25
CA TRP A 123 5.86 13.31 -7.20
C TRP A 123 5.12 14.43 -6.46
N CYS A 124 5.22 15.65 -6.97
CA CYS A 124 4.52 16.80 -6.43
C CYS A 124 3.12 16.91 -7.05
N ASP A 125 2.08 16.67 -6.24
CA ASP A 125 0.70 16.99 -6.62
C ASP A 125 0.26 18.32 -5.98
N GLY A 126 -0.56 18.26 -4.92
CA GLY A 126 -0.71 19.36 -3.96
C GLY A 126 0.34 19.28 -2.85
N ASN A 127 0.63 18.06 -2.41
CA ASN A 127 1.72 17.70 -1.51
C ASN A 127 2.62 16.70 -2.21
N ILE A 128 3.83 16.48 -1.67
CA ILE A 128 4.72 15.45 -2.18
C ILE A 128 4.16 14.07 -1.79
N VAL A 129 4.04 13.21 -2.79
CA VAL A 129 3.71 11.81 -2.63
C VAL A 129 4.97 11.01 -2.90
N THR A 130 5.40 10.21 -1.93
CA THR A 130 6.52 9.27 -2.06
C THR A 130 5.97 7.85 -2.19
N MET A 131 6.58 7.05 -3.06
CA MET A 131 6.17 5.68 -3.34
C MET A 131 7.37 4.78 -3.59
N VAL A 132 7.23 3.52 -3.19
CA VAL A 132 8.17 2.45 -3.50
C VAL A 132 7.43 1.31 -4.21
N THR A 133 8.10 0.67 -5.17
CA THR A 133 7.52 -0.41 -5.98
C THR A 133 8.61 -1.34 -6.50
N ASN A 134 8.31 -2.62 -6.58
CA ASN A 134 9.09 -3.61 -7.36
C ASN A 134 8.28 -4.17 -8.54
N ALA A 135 7.15 -3.54 -8.86
CA ALA A 135 6.21 -3.98 -9.88
C ALA A 135 6.25 -3.14 -11.16
N ASP A 136 6.90 -1.97 -11.13
CA ASP A 136 6.76 -0.94 -12.15
C ASP A 136 8.12 -0.44 -12.65
N PRO A 137 8.26 -0.17 -13.96
CA PRO A 137 9.49 0.38 -14.52
C PRO A 137 9.61 1.89 -14.22
N SER A 138 10.84 2.40 -14.28
CA SER A 138 11.18 3.83 -14.20
C SER A 138 10.83 4.58 -15.49
N THR A 139 9.55 4.53 -15.88
CA THR A 139 9.03 5.22 -17.07
C THR A 139 8.13 6.37 -16.69
N THR A 140 8.19 7.46 -17.44
CA THR A 140 7.30 8.61 -17.27
C THR A 140 5.99 8.42 -18.03
N THR A 141 4.90 8.90 -17.45
CA THR A 141 3.57 8.96 -18.05
C THR A 141 2.89 10.28 -17.70
N THR A 142 1.61 10.40 -18.01
CA THR A 142 0.80 11.58 -17.72
C THR A 142 -0.36 11.22 -16.80
N VAL A 143 -0.55 12.01 -15.74
CA VAL A 143 -1.69 11.91 -14.84
C VAL A 143 -2.58 13.14 -14.98
N THR A 144 -3.87 12.91 -15.18
CA THR A 144 -4.88 13.96 -15.28
C THR A 144 -5.37 14.35 -13.89
N ARG A 145 -5.30 15.64 -13.55
CA ARG A 145 -5.80 16.20 -12.30
C ARG A 145 -6.83 17.29 -12.55
N ARG A 146 -7.91 17.24 -11.78
CA ARG A 146 -8.90 18.32 -11.74
C ARG A 146 -8.38 19.43 -10.82
N ILE A 147 -8.16 20.60 -11.39
CA ILE A 147 -7.78 21.83 -10.69
C ILE A 147 -8.91 22.82 -10.84
N ARG A 148 -9.65 23.03 -9.74
CA ARG A 148 -10.90 23.80 -9.71
C ARG A 148 -11.90 23.25 -10.75
N ALA A 149 -12.24 24.05 -11.76
CA ALA A 149 -13.14 23.66 -12.84
C ALA A 149 -12.42 23.05 -14.06
N SER A 150 -11.08 23.11 -14.13
CA SER A 150 -10.30 22.66 -15.29
C SER A 150 -9.63 21.31 -15.05
N SER A 151 -9.56 20.47 -16.07
CA SER A 151 -8.75 19.24 -16.08
C SER A 151 -7.40 19.55 -16.72
N ARG A 152 -6.30 19.20 -16.05
CA ARG A 152 -4.93 19.43 -16.55
C ARG A 152 -4.11 18.15 -16.46
N ALA A 153 -3.28 17.93 -17.47
CA ALA A 153 -2.35 16.83 -17.54
C ALA A 153 -0.99 17.25 -16.94
N PHE A 154 -0.41 16.38 -16.13
CA PHE A 154 0.91 16.57 -15.53
C PHE A 154 1.78 15.35 -15.81
N PRO A 155 3.09 15.52 -16.06
CA PRO A 155 4.01 14.39 -16.10
C PRO A 155 4.06 13.73 -14.71
N ALA A 156 4.19 12.41 -14.68
CA ALA A 156 4.30 11.64 -13.46
C ALA A 156 5.00 10.30 -13.72
N PRO A 157 5.66 9.71 -12.72
CA PRO A 157 6.12 8.32 -12.75
C PRO A 157 4.98 7.34 -13.05
N THR A 158 5.26 6.28 -13.80
CA THR A 158 4.24 5.27 -14.16
C THR A 158 3.63 4.59 -12.95
N CYS A 159 4.42 4.39 -11.88
CA CYS A 159 3.94 3.86 -10.62
C CYS A 159 2.82 4.73 -9.99
N ILE A 160 2.89 6.06 -10.13
CA ILE A 160 1.87 7.01 -9.64
C ILE A 160 0.53 6.81 -10.35
N LEU A 161 0.56 6.68 -11.68
CA LEU A 161 -0.65 6.42 -12.46
C LEU A 161 -1.28 5.09 -12.04
N LYS A 162 -0.49 4.01 -12.03
CA LYS A 162 -0.96 2.66 -11.73
C LYS A 162 -1.48 2.55 -10.29
N TYR A 163 -0.81 3.20 -9.33
CA TYR A 163 -1.29 3.26 -7.95
C TYR A 163 -2.66 3.93 -7.86
N ASN A 164 -2.82 5.12 -8.47
CA ASN A 164 -4.10 5.83 -8.48
C ASN A 164 -5.24 5.03 -9.12
N GLN A 165 -4.94 4.22 -10.15
CA GLN A 165 -5.94 3.37 -10.82
C GLN A 165 -6.45 2.24 -9.93
N HIS A 166 -5.62 1.71 -9.04
CA HIS A 166 -5.89 0.44 -8.34
C HIS A 166 -5.99 0.53 -6.81
N MET A 167 -5.60 1.64 -6.17
CA MET A 167 -5.59 1.75 -4.70
C MET A 167 -6.99 1.77 -4.05
N GLN A 168 -8.03 2.16 -4.78
CA GLN A 168 -9.38 2.35 -4.23
C GLN A 168 -10.20 1.05 -4.03
N GLY A 169 -9.59 -0.12 -4.13
CA GLY A 169 -10.32 -1.39 -4.05
C GLY A 169 -11.08 -1.56 -2.72
N VAL A 170 -10.38 -1.28 -1.60
CA VAL A 170 -10.95 -1.38 -0.25
C VAL A 170 -12.01 -0.30 -0.01
N ASP A 171 -11.71 0.96 -0.33
CA ASP A 171 -12.66 2.07 -0.17
C ASP A 171 -13.95 1.87 -0.97
N ARG A 172 -13.86 1.32 -2.18
CA ARG A 172 -15.04 1.02 -3.01
C ARG A 172 -15.89 -0.09 -2.38
N LEU A 173 -15.27 -1.13 -1.83
CA LEU A 173 -15.99 -2.17 -1.11
C LEU A 173 -16.67 -1.60 0.13
N ASP A 174 -15.98 -0.73 0.88
CA ASP A 174 -16.50 -0.04 2.05
C ASP A 174 -17.73 0.82 1.71
N GLN A 175 -17.66 1.60 0.63
CA GLN A 175 -18.78 2.39 0.12
C GLN A 175 -19.98 1.51 -0.30
N ILE A 176 -19.74 0.34 -0.90
CA ILE A 176 -20.81 -0.60 -1.26
C ILE A 176 -21.42 -1.21 0.00
N ARG A 177 -20.57 -1.66 0.95
CA ARG A 177 -21.01 -2.21 2.23
C ARG A 177 -21.90 -1.21 2.98
N ALA A 178 -21.50 0.06 3.03
CA ALA A 178 -22.25 1.13 3.68
C ALA A 178 -23.69 1.28 3.15
N LYS A 179 -23.93 1.02 1.85
CA LYS A 179 -25.29 1.07 1.25
C LYS A 179 -26.21 -0.04 1.76
N PHE A 180 -25.64 -1.14 2.24
CA PHE A 180 -26.37 -2.30 2.75
C PHE A 180 -26.27 -2.44 4.27
N SER A 181 -25.58 -1.52 4.93
CA SER A 181 -25.09 -1.68 6.29
C SER A 181 -26.23 -1.74 7.31
N ILE A 182 -26.43 -2.92 7.90
CA ILE A 182 -27.28 -3.09 9.08
C ILE A 182 -26.49 -2.84 10.37
N ALA A 183 -25.16 -3.00 10.34
CA ALA A 183 -24.30 -2.74 11.50
C ALA A 183 -24.24 -1.24 11.86
N ASP A 184 -24.31 -0.35 10.87
CA ASP A 184 -24.28 1.10 11.10
C ASP A 184 -25.64 1.66 11.52
N VAL A 185 -26.74 1.03 11.09
CA VAL A 185 -28.10 1.43 11.46
C VAL A 185 -28.42 1.10 12.92
N HIS A 186 -27.86 0.00 13.44
CA HIS A 186 -28.18 -0.46 14.80
C HIS A 186 -27.11 -0.10 15.82
N SER A 187 -27.47 0.72 16.82
CA SER A 187 -26.59 1.13 17.92
C SER A 187 -26.48 0.09 19.04
N TYR A 188 -26.07 -1.14 18.73
CA TYR A 188 -25.82 -2.17 19.75
C TYR A 188 -24.59 -1.82 20.60
N LYS A 189 -24.76 -1.76 21.93
CA LYS A 189 -23.64 -1.59 22.89
C LYS A 189 -22.71 -2.81 22.97
N ARG A 190 -23.18 -3.99 22.54
CA ARG A 190 -22.42 -5.25 22.60
C ARG A 190 -21.64 -5.45 21.30
N TRP A 191 -20.30 -5.42 21.37
CA TRP A 191 -19.42 -5.48 20.20
C TRP A 191 -19.63 -6.74 19.33
N HIS A 192 -19.88 -7.91 19.94
CA HIS A 192 -20.08 -9.16 19.20
C HIS A 192 -21.34 -9.15 18.33
N LYS A 193 -22.40 -8.45 18.75
CA LYS A 193 -23.60 -8.26 17.92
C LYS A 193 -23.29 -7.36 16.73
N LYS A 194 -22.53 -6.28 16.96
CA LYS A 194 -22.10 -5.38 15.88
C LYS A 194 -21.19 -6.10 14.88
N LEU A 195 -20.30 -6.98 15.35
CA LEU A 195 -19.46 -7.82 14.48
C LEU A 195 -20.29 -8.78 13.64
N ALA A 196 -21.28 -9.46 14.22
CA ALA A 196 -22.16 -10.37 13.48
C ALA A 196 -22.90 -9.65 12.34
N LEU A 197 -23.38 -8.43 12.59
CA LEU A 197 -24.02 -7.59 11.57
C LEU A 197 -23.03 -7.16 10.48
N ALA A 198 -21.81 -6.78 10.86
CA ALA A 198 -20.78 -6.40 9.90
C ALA A 198 -20.40 -7.56 8.96
N LEU A 199 -20.41 -8.81 9.45
CA LEU A 199 -20.22 -9.99 8.60
C LEU A 199 -21.36 -10.18 7.59
N VAL A 200 -22.61 -9.94 8.02
CA VAL A 200 -23.77 -9.93 7.11
C VAL A 200 -23.64 -8.83 6.06
N ASP A 201 -23.17 -7.65 6.45
CA ASP A 201 -22.96 -6.53 5.53
C ASP A 201 -21.92 -6.86 4.45
N ILE A 202 -20.81 -7.50 4.83
CA ILE A 202 -19.80 -8.00 3.89
C ILE A 202 -20.41 -9.05 2.95
N ALA A 203 -21.19 -9.99 3.48
CA ALA A 203 -21.84 -11.02 2.66
C ALA A 203 -22.81 -10.41 1.63
N ARG A 204 -23.60 -9.40 2.03
CA ARG A 204 -24.51 -8.68 1.12
C ARG A 204 -23.76 -7.92 0.03
N ALA A 205 -22.67 -7.24 0.40
CA ALA A 205 -21.82 -6.54 -0.57
C ALA A 205 -21.21 -7.52 -1.58
N ASN A 206 -20.70 -8.67 -1.12
CA ASN A 206 -20.14 -9.71 -1.99
C ASN A 206 -21.19 -10.33 -2.92
N ALA A 207 -22.39 -10.63 -2.41
CA ALA A 207 -23.50 -11.14 -3.21
C ALA A 207 -23.96 -10.14 -4.29
N PHE A 208 -24.03 -8.84 -3.92
CA PHE A 208 -24.33 -7.78 -4.87
C PHE A 208 -23.26 -7.65 -5.97
N LEU A 209 -21.97 -7.66 -5.60
CA LEU A 209 -20.87 -7.62 -6.56
C LEU A 209 -20.89 -8.83 -7.51
N THR A 210 -21.10 -10.02 -6.97
CA THR A 210 -21.21 -11.26 -7.77
C THR A 210 -22.37 -11.18 -8.76
N ARG A 211 -23.54 -10.68 -8.32
CA ARG A 211 -24.69 -10.46 -9.21
C ARG A 211 -24.35 -9.50 -10.35
N ARG A 212 -23.63 -8.41 -10.07
CA ARG A 212 -23.20 -7.43 -11.11
C ARG A 212 -22.18 -7.98 -12.10
N MET A 213 -21.48 -9.05 -11.76
CA MET A 213 -20.58 -9.74 -12.70
C MET A 213 -21.34 -10.60 -13.70
N VAL A 214 -22.56 -11.04 -13.36
CA VAL A 214 -23.40 -11.94 -14.19
C VAL A 214 -24.50 -11.18 -14.92
N ILE A 215 -25.12 -10.20 -14.25
CA ILE A 215 -26.24 -9.41 -14.77
C ILE A 215 -25.74 -8.00 -15.06
N ASP A 216 -25.98 -7.53 -16.29
CA ASP A 216 -25.69 -6.15 -16.66
C ASP A 216 -26.66 -5.19 -15.96
N THR A 217 -26.18 -4.55 -14.89
CA THR A 217 -26.90 -3.51 -14.15
C THR A 217 -26.50 -2.10 -14.57
N SER A 218 -25.84 -1.91 -15.73
CA SER A 218 -25.36 -0.59 -16.18
C SER A 218 -26.48 0.40 -16.47
N ARG A 219 -27.66 -0.11 -16.85
CA ARG A 219 -28.87 0.66 -17.16
C ARG A 219 -29.72 1.00 -15.93
N ASP A 220 -29.44 0.37 -14.80
CA ASP A 220 -30.18 0.59 -13.57
C ASP A 220 -29.68 1.84 -12.86
N ARG A 221 -30.58 2.76 -12.51
CA ARG A 221 -30.22 3.97 -11.76
C ARG A 221 -29.75 3.64 -10.33
N ASP A 222 -30.42 2.69 -9.67
CA ASP A 222 -30.16 2.30 -8.28
C ASP A 222 -30.16 0.77 -8.09
N PRO A 223 -29.23 0.02 -8.69
CA PRO A 223 -29.26 -1.44 -8.70
C PRO A 223 -29.15 -2.07 -7.29
N HIS A 224 -28.55 -1.34 -6.36
CA HIS A 224 -28.44 -1.76 -4.96
C HIS A 224 -29.80 -1.79 -4.25
N ARG A 225 -30.77 -0.93 -4.62
CA ARG A 225 -32.09 -0.92 -3.98
C ARG A 225 -32.92 -2.12 -4.42
N THR A 226 -32.92 -2.40 -5.72
CA THR A 226 -33.58 -3.57 -6.32
C THR A 226 -32.99 -4.90 -5.84
N PHE A 227 -31.74 -4.91 -5.41
CA PHE A 227 -31.10 -6.11 -4.86
C PHE A 227 -31.63 -6.50 -3.47
N VAL A 228 -32.14 -5.54 -2.70
CA VAL A 228 -32.56 -5.73 -1.30
C VAL A 228 -34.06 -5.97 -1.16
N THR A 229 -34.86 -5.44 -2.08
CA THR A 229 -36.29 -5.74 -2.24
C THR A 229 -36.51 -7.12 -2.83
#